data_AF-A0A9Q1MTW4-F1
#
_entry.id   AF-A0A9Q1MTW4-F1
#
_cell.length_a   1.000
_cell.length_b   1.000
_cell.length_c   1.000
_cell.angle_alpha   90.00
_cell.angle_beta   90.00
_cell.angle_gamma   90.00
#
_symmetry.space_group_name_H-M   'P 1'
#
loop_
_entity.id
_entity.type
_entity.pdbx_description
1 polymer ?
#
loop_
_entity_poly.entity_id
_entity_poly.type
_entity_poly.pdbx_seq_one_letter_code
_entity_poly.pdbx_strand_id
1 'polypeptide(L)' 'MNRFPVPLSPDIIRLRLENNYYRSLEAMKHDFSVMLANGEDYFVKNRELTVKMKRLSEWFTKKLSNL' A
#
# COMPACT_ATOMS: atom_id res chain seq x y z
N MET A 1 -9.30 -16.16 -6.26
CA MET A 1 -8.07 -15.74 -5.58
C MET A 1 -8.46 -14.78 -4.47
N ASN A 2 -8.01 -15.02 -3.24
CA ASN A 2 -8.38 -14.20 -2.08
C ASN A 2 -7.79 -12.81 -2.24
N ARG A 3 -8.65 -11.83 -2.55
CA ARG A 3 -8.39 -10.41 -2.27
C ARG A 3 -8.07 -10.35 -0.78
N PHE A 4 -6.95 -9.74 -0.38
CA PHE A 4 -6.62 -9.61 1.03
C PHE A 4 -7.84 -8.99 1.75
N PRO A 5 -8.47 -9.69 2.70
CA PRO A 5 -9.76 -9.29 3.26
C PRO A 5 -9.65 -8.05 4.13
N VAL A 6 -8.43 -7.63 4.48
CA VAL A 6 -8.17 -6.44 5.27
C VAL A 6 -8.10 -5.23 4.33
N PRO A 7 -9.04 -4.27 4.42
CA PRO A 7 -8.94 -3.01 3.71
C PRO A 7 -7.81 -2.19 4.35
N LEU A 8 -6.60 -2.30 3.80
CA LEU A 8 -5.51 -1.40 4.10
C LEU A 8 -5.70 -0.12 3.28
N SER A 9 -5.55 1.02 3.94
CA SER A 9 -5.57 2.35 3.34
C SER A 9 -4.49 3.21 4.00
N PRO A 10 -4.13 4.38 3.42
CA PRO A 10 -3.15 5.27 4.03
C PRO A 10 -3.55 5.70 5.44
N ASP A 11 -4.85 5.91 5.69
CA ASP A 11 -5.36 6.27 7.03
C ASP A 11 -5.21 5.13 8.04
N ILE A 12 -5.45 3.88 7.65
CA ILE A 12 -5.24 2.73 8.52
C ILE A 12 -3.76 2.52 8.83
N ILE A 13 -2.89 2.67 7.83
CA ILE A 13 -1.43 2.54 8.03
C ILE A 13 -0.90 3.67 8.93
N ARG A 14 -1.39 4.90 8.74
CA ARG A 14 -1.09 6.03 9.63
C ARG A 14 -1.55 5.76 11.06
N LEU A 15 -2.79 5.31 11.25
CA LEU A 15 -3.31 4.96 12.57
C LEU A 15 -2.45 3.88 13.25
N ARG A 16 -2.03 2.85 12.51
CA ARG A 16 -1.13 1.80 13.01
C ARG A 16 0.23 2.37 13.43
N LEU A 17 0.79 3.30 12.65
CA LEU A 17 2.04 4.00 13.02
C LEU A 17 1.87 4.80 14.32
N GLU A 18 0.82 5.63 14.40
CA GLU A 18 0.55 6.49 15.55
C GLU A 18 0.30 5.69 16.85
N ASN A 19 -0.20 4.45 16.72
CA ASN A 19 -0.47 3.57 17.86
C ASN A 19 0.66 2.54 18.13
N ASN A 20 1.86 2.73 17.57
CA ASN A 20 3.01 1.81 17.75
C ASN A 20 2.68 0.34 17.41
N TYR A 21 1.78 0.12 16.45
CA TYR A 21 1.37 -1.24 16.04
C TYR A 21 2.50 -2.01 15.37
N TYR A 22 3.32 -1.33 14.57
CA TYR A 22 4.41 -1.95 13.82
C TYR A 22 5.61 -2.23 14.72
N ARG A 23 6.02 -3.50 14.78
CA ARG A 23 7.22 -3.95 15.50
C ARG A 23 8.52 -3.75 14.70
N SER A 24 8.40 -3.51 13.39
CA SER A 24 9.53 -3.24 12.51
C SER A 24 9.11 -2.39 11.31
N LEU A 25 10.10 -1.76 10.67
CA LEU A 25 9.90 -1.01 9.44
C LEU A 25 9.38 -1.91 8.31
N GLU A 26 9.83 -3.17 8.26
CA GLU A 26 9.43 -4.17 7.28
C GLU A 26 7.93 -4.49 7.38
N ALA A 27 7.37 -4.55 8.59
CA ALA A 27 5.94 -4.77 8.80
C ALA A 27 5.11 -3.61 8.23
N MET A 28 5.56 -2.37 8.39
CA MET A 28 4.93 -1.20 7.78
C MET A 28 5.08 -1.22 6.25
N LYS A 29 6.28 -1.52 5.73
CA LYS A 29 6.53 -1.64 4.29
C LYS A 29 5.64 -2.72 3.66
N HIS A 30 5.40 -3.83 4.37
CA HIS A 30 4.50 -4.90 3.92
C HIS A 30 3.05 -4.43 3.78
N ASP A 31 2.51 -3.70 4.76
CA ASP A 31 1.15 -3.16 4.67
C ASP A 31 0.98 -2.21 3.48
N PHE A 32 1.97 -1.35 3.22
CA PHE A 32 1.97 -0.51 2.01
C PHE A 32 1.97 -1.35 0.73
N SER A 33 2.77 -2.42 0.68
CA SER A 33 2.81 -3.33 -0.47
C SER A 33 1.46 -4.00 -0.72
N VAL A 34 0.80 -4.50 0.32
CA VAL A 34 -0.53 -5.13 0.21
C VAL A 34 -1.60 -4.11 -0.21
N MET A 35 -1.58 -2.90 0.37
CA MET A 35 -2.49 -1.82 -0.01
C MET A 35 -2.38 -1.48 -1.50
N LEU A 36 -1.14 -1.32 -2.01
CA LEU A 36 -0.89 -0.98 -3.40
C LEU A 36 -1.30 -2.13 -4.34
N ALA A 37 -0.94 -3.37 -4.02
CA ALA A 37 -1.31 -4.54 -4.81
C ALA A 37 -2.84 -4.72 -4.90
N ASN A 38 -3.56 -4.52 -3.80
CA ASN A 38 -5.03 -4.54 -3.78
C ASN A 38 -5.61 -3.42 -4.66
N GLY A 39 -5.05 -2.22 -4.60
CA GLY A 39 -5.46 -1.09 -5.42
C GLY A 39 -5.25 -1.36 -6.92
N GLU A 40 -4.08 -1.87 -7.29
CA GLU A 40 -3.75 -2.22 -8.68
C GLU A 40 -4.69 -3.29 -9.25
N ASP A 41 -4.97 -4.36 -8.48
CA ASP A 41 -5.90 -5.41 -8.88
C ASP A 41 -7.34 -4.87 -9.03
N TYR A 42 -7.78 -4.00 -8.11
CA TYR A 42 -9.11 -3.42 -8.16
C TYR A 42 -9.30 -2.50 -9.37
N PHE A 43 -8.31 -1.68 -9.68
CA PHE A 43 -8.40 -0.68 -10.75
C PHE A 43 -8.00 -1.20 -12.14
N VAL A 44 -7.63 -2.48 -12.28
CA VAL A 44 -7.12 -3.04 -13.55
C VAL A 44 -7.98 -2.74 -14.78
N LYS A 45 -9.31 -2.61 -14.62
CA LYS A 45 -10.26 -2.28 -15.71
C LYS A 45 -10.39 -0.79 -16.02
N ASN A 46 -9.85 0.11 -15.18
CA ASN A 46 -9.87 1.55 -15.37
C ASN A 46 -8.46 2.05 -15.72
N ARG A 47 -8.20 2.30 -17.00
CA ARG A 47 -6.90 2.71 -17.52
C ARG A 47 -6.31 3.93 -16.81
N GLU A 48 -7.12 4.95 -16.54
CA GLU A 48 -6.66 6.18 -15.88
C GLU A 48 -6.19 5.88 -14.45
N LEU A 49 -6.99 5.13 -13.69
CA LEU A 49 -6.69 4.79 -12.31
C LEU A 49 -5.51 3.81 -12.20
N THR A 50 -5.37 2.86 -13.13
CA THR A 50 -4.21 1.97 -13.20
C THR A 50 -2.91 2.75 -13.36
N VAL A 51 -2.88 3.77 -14.24
CA VAL A 51 -1.68 4.61 -14.42
C VAL A 51 -1.36 5.41 -13.15
N LYS A 52 -2.39 5.95 -12.48
CA LYS A 52 -2.20 6.64 -11.19
C LYS A 52 -1.67 5.70 -10.12
N MET A 53 -2.20 4.48 -10.03
CA MET A 53 -1.73 3.48 -9.06
C MET A 53 -0.29 3.07 -9.32
N LYS A 54 0.09 2.79 -10.57
CA LYS A 54 1.46 2.44 -10.90
C LYS A 54 2.46 3.53 -10.47
N ARG A 55 2.14 4.80 -10.77
CA ARG A 55 2.96 5.95 -10.35
C ARG A 55 3.06 6.06 -8.83
N LEU A 56 1.96 5.80 -8.12
CA LEU A 56 1.93 5.80 -6.67
C LEU A 56 2.82 4.68 -6.10
N SER A 57 2.75 3.47 -6.66
CA SER A 57 3.57 2.32 -6.27
C SER A 57 5.06 2.58 -6.49
N GLU A 58 5.44 3.13 -7.64
CA GLU A 58 6.83 3.53 -7.94
C GLU A 58 7.35 4.59 -6.97
N TRP A 59 6.53 5.63 -6.69
CA TRP A 59 6.89 6.68 -5.74
C TRP A 59 7.09 6.13 -4.33
N PHE A 60 6.19 5.28 -3.85
CA PHE A 60 6.33 4.64 -2.53
C PHE A 60 7.55 3.73 -2.47
N THR A 61 7.80 2.93 -3.51
CA THR A 61 8.96 2.04 -3.57
C THR A 61 10.26 2.83 -3.42
N LYS A 62 10.39 3.94 -4.17
CA LYS A 62 11.55 4.84 -4.08
C LYS A 62 11.64 5.56 -2.73
N LYS A 63 10.50 5.97 -2.15
CA LYS A 63 10.51 6.67 -0.86
C LYS A 63 10.90 5.73 0.27
N LEU A 64 10.38 4.51 0.26
CA LEU A 64 10.61 3.49 1.28
C LEU A 64 11.98 2.80 1.14
N SER A 65 12.61 2.81 -0.04
CA SER A 65 13.98 2.31 -0.20
C SER A 65 15.03 3.20 0.50
N ASN A 66 14.68 4.45 0.79
CA ASN A 66 15.56 5.43 1.43
C ASN A 66 15.36 5.53 2.96
N LEU A 67 14.58 4.59 3.52
CA LEU A 67 14.33 4.42 4.96
C LEU A 67 14.97 3.11 5.41
#